data_AF-A0A2I0QHC4-F1
#
_entry.id   AF-A0A2I0QHC4-F1
#
_cell.length_a   1.000
_cell.length_b   1.000
_cell.length_c   1.000
_cell.angle_alpha   90.00
_cell.angle_beta   90.00
_cell.angle_gamma   90.00
#
_symmetry.space_group_name_H-M   'P 1'
#
loop_
_entity.id
_entity.type
_entity.pdbx_description
1 polymer ?
#
loop_
_entity_poly.entity_id
_entity_poly.type
_entity_poly.pdbx_seq_one_letter_code
_entity_poly.pdbx_strand_id
1 'polypeptide(L)' 'MLEVEVKAKINDLEKFEKRLNEINAKFLKKEIQEDIYFNHPCRDFAKTDEALRIRKTGNETFLT' A
#
# COMPACT_ATOMS: atom_id res chain seq x y z
N MET A 1 -9.43 12.65 6.75
CA MET A 1 -8.29 12.01 7.43
C MET A 1 -7.06 12.27 6.59
N LEU A 2 -5.92 12.60 7.19
CA LEU A 2 -4.66 12.81 6.47
C LEU A 2 -3.75 11.60 6.73
N GLU A 3 -3.25 10.99 5.67
CA GLU A 3 -2.21 9.96 5.71
C GLU A 3 -0.90 10.55 5.22
N VAL A 4 0.22 10.24 5.89
CA VAL A 4 1.56 10.67 5.50
C VAL A 4 2.41 9.42 5.31
N GLU A 5 2.71 9.09 4.05
CA GLU A 5 3.46 7.89 3.67
C GLU A 5 4.70 8.20 2.82
N VAL A 6 5.71 7.31 2.86
CA VAL A 6 6.89 7.36 1.98
C VAL A 6 7.08 5.99 1.34
N LYS A 7 7.14 5.96 0.00
CA LYS A 7 7.44 4.76 -0.79
C LYS A 7 8.84 4.86 -1.36
N ALA A 8 9.68 3.87 -1.06
CA ALA A 8 11.05 3.78 -1.56
C ALA A 8 11.26 2.44 -2.26
N LYS A 9 11.91 2.47 -3.43
CA LYS A 9 12.30 1.27 -4.15
C LYS A 9 13.42 0.55 -3.39
N ILE A 10 13.24 -0.76 -3.16
CA ILE A 10 14.27 -1.62 -2.58
C ILE A 10 14.93 -2.41 -3.70
N ASN A 11 16.25 -2.27 -3.85
CA ASN A 11 17.02 -3.00 -4.86
C ASN A 11 17.60 -4.32 -4.32
N ASP A 12 17.76 -4.45 -3.00
CA ASP A 12 18.31 -5.61 -2.32
C ASP A 12 17.50 -5.84 -1.04
N LEU A 13 16.69 -6.90 -1.05
CA LEU A 13 15.80 -7.26 0.06
C LEU A 13 16.59 -7.77 1.27
N GLU A 14 17.64 -8.57 1.07
CA GLU A 14 18.41 -9.15 2.18
C GLU A 14 19.12 -8.06 2.99
N LYS A 15 19.72 -7.08 2.30
CA LYS A 15 20.35 -5.93 2.96
C LYS A 15 19.33 -5.10 3.73
N PHE A 16 18.11 -4.97 3.20
CA PHE A 16 17.05 -4.22 3.87
C PHE A 16 16.55 -4.96 5.13
N GLU A 17 16.34 -6.27 5.06
CA GLU A 17 15.95 -7.09 6.22
C GLU A 17 17.01 -7.07 7.32
N LYS A 18 18.30 -7.13 6.99
CA LYS A 18 19.39 -6.97 7.97
C LYS A 18 19.30 -5.65 8.72
N ARG A 19 19.08 -4.54 8.00
CA ARG A 19 18.91 -3.21 8.62
C ARG A 19 17.68 -3.13 9.52
N LEU A 20 16.57 -3.75 9.13
CA LEU A 20 15.38 -3.83 9.99
C LEU A 20 15.69 -4.54 11.32
N ASN A 21 16.46 -5.62 11.28
CA ASN A 21 16.90 -6.32 12.49
C ASN A 21 17.84 -5.45 13.34
N GLU A 22 18.79 -4.74 12.73
CA GLU A 22 19.73 -3.83 13.43
C GLU A 22 19.00 -2.72 14.22
N ILE A 23 17.87 -2.23 13.71
CA ILE A 23 17.05 -1.22 14.39
C ILE A 23 15.97 -1.81 15.32
N ASN A 24 15.98 -3.13 15.54
CA ASN A 24 14.97 -3.86 16.32
C ASN A 24 13.53 -3.63 15.81
N ALA A 25 13.36 -3.55 14.49
CA ALA A 25 12.03 -3.43 13.90
C ALA A 25 11.19 -4.66 14.24
N LYS A 26 9.94 -4.45 14.63
CA LYS A 26 9.00 -5.52 14.92
C LYS A 26 8.27 -5.94 13.65
N PHE A 27 8.45 -7.17 13.22
CA PHE A 27 7.60 -7.76 12.19
C PHE A 27 6.17 -7.91 12.73
N LEU A 28 5.20 -7.32 12.05
CA LEU A 28 3.78 -7.40 12.43
C LEU A 28 3.05 -8.48 11.64
N LYS A 29 3.13 -8.43 10.32
CA LYS A 29 2.48 -9.39 9.42
C LYS A 29 3.02 -9.28 8.00
N LYS A 30 2.77 -10.33 7.22
CA LYS A 30 2.85 -10.35 5.77
C LYS A 30 1.46 -10.70 5.25
N GLU A 31 0.95 -9.92 4.31
CA GLU A 31 -0.39 -10.09 3.79
C GLU A 31 -0.44 -9.90 2.28
N ILE A 32 -1.50 -10.44 1.68
CA ILE A 32 -1.85 -10.22 0.28
C ILE A 32 -2.98 -9.19 0.28
N GLN A 33 -2.80 -8.12 -0.49
CA GLN A 33 -3.81 -7.10 -0.73
C GLN A 33 -4.23 -7.19 -2.20
N GLU A 34 -5.52 -7.34 -2.45
CA GLU A 34 -6.13 -7.26 -3.78
C GLU A 34 -6.86 -5.92 -3.91
N ASP A 35 -6.44 -5.11 -4.87
CA ASP A 35 -7.03 -3.80 -5.14
C ASP A 35 -7.81 -3.79 -6.45
N ILE A 36 -9.07 -3.39 -6.37
CA ILE A 36 -9.94 -3.18 -7.52
C ILE A 36 -10.20 -1.68 -7.65
N TYR A 37 -9.65 -1.06 -8.70
CA TYR A 37 -9.78 0.37 -8.96
C TYR A 37 -11.01 0.68 -9.81
N PHE A 38 -11.67 1.79 -9.46
CA PHE A 38 -12.82 2.31 -10.18
C PHE A 38 -12.52 3.71 -10.68
N ASN A 39 -13.03 4.03 -11.86
CA ASN A 39 -12.96 5.36 -12.43
C ASN A 39 -14.38 5.83 -12.80
N HIS A 40 -14.60 7.13 -12.77
CA HIS A 40 -15.91 7.68 -13.14
C HIS A 40 -16.01 7.82 -14.67
N PRO A 41 -17.15 7.51 -15.31
CA PRO A 41 -17.29 7.60 -16.78
C PRO A 41 -17.02 9.01 -17.33
N CYS A 42 -17.22 10.05 -16.52
CA CYS A 42 -17.06 11.44 -16.92
C CYS A 42 -15.85 12.16 -16.29
N ARG A 43 -15.07 11.48 -15.42
CA ARG A 43 -13.91 12.08 -14.74
C ARG A 43 -12.84 11.03 -14.56
N ASP A 44 -11.63 11.34 -15.00
CA ASP A 44 -10.48 10.48 -14.83
C ASP A 44 -9.72 10.84 -13.55
N PHE A 45 -9.86 10.02 -12.52
CA PHE A 45 -9.24 10.27 -11.20
C PHE A 45 -7.72 10.30 -11.25
N ALA A 46 -7.09 9.60 -12.21
CA ALA A 46 -5.63 9.62 -12.35
C ALA A 46 -5.08 11.01 -12.75
N LYS A 47 -5.89 11.86 -13.40
CA LYS A 47 -5.48 13.21 -13.80
C LYS A 47 -5.41 14.19 -12.64
N THR A 48 -6.10 13.87 -11.54
CA THR A 48 -6.22 14.72 -10.35
C THR A 48 -5.57 14.07 -9.12
N ASP A 49 -4.78 13.02 -9.33
CA ASP A 49 -4.10 12.26 -8.27
C ASP A 49 -5.07 11.69 -7.22
N GLU A 50 -6.25 11.28 -7.68
CA GLU A 50 -7.27 10.61 -6.88
C GLU A 50 -7.36 9.13 -7.27
N ALA A 51 -7.86 8.31 -6.35
CA ALA A 51 -8.20 6.92 -6.62
C ALA A 51 -9.44 6.53 -5.79
N LEU A 52 -10.31 5.73 -6.38
CA LEU A 52 -11.37 5.01 -5.67
C LEU A 52 -11.12 3.52 -5.86
N ARG A 53 -10.95 2.78 -4.77
CA ARG A 53 -10.72 1.34 -4.83
C ARG A 53 -11.46 0.57 -3.74
N ILE A 54 -11.75 -0.69 -4.05
CA ILE A 54 -12.06 -1.70 -3.03
C ILE A 54 -10.78 -2.50 -2.79
N ARG A 55 -10.30 -2.50 -1.55
CA ARG A 55 -9.16 -3.32 -1.11
C ARG A 55 -9.65 -4.51 -0.29
N LYS A 56 -9.24 -5.72 -0.67
CA LYS A 56 -9.42 -6.92 0.15
C LYS A 56 -8.10 -7.32 0.79
N THR A 57 -8.13 -7.57 2.10
CA THR A 57 -6.98 -8.04 2.87
C THR A 57 -7.44 -9.22 3.72
N GLY A 58 -7.13 -10.45 3.30
CA GLY A 58 -7.69 -11.64 3.93
C GLY A 58 -9.22 -11.66 3.83
N ASN A 59 -9.91 -11.68 4.98
CA ASN A 59 -11.38 -11.64 5.06
C ASN A 59 -11.95 -10.22 5.21
N GLU A 60 -11.11 -9.19 5.30
CA GLU A 60 -11.53 -7.81 5.47
C GLU A 60 -11.63 -7.10 4.12
N THR A 61 -12.59 -6.18 4.00
CA THR A 61 -12.80 -5.36 2.80
C THR A 61 -12.93 -3.89 3.18
N PHE A 62 -12.21 -3.04 2.45
CA PHE A 62 -12.16 -1.60 2.68
C PHE A 62 -12.52 -0.84 1.40
N LEU A 63 -13.31 0.22 1.54
CA LEU A 63 -13.49 1.23 0.49
C LEU A 63 -12.53 2.39 0.80
N THR A 64 -11.57 2.64 -0.10
CA THR A 64 -10.51 3.64 0.10
C THR A 64 -10.25 4.43 -1.16
#